data_AF-A0ABC8TXE2-F1
#
_entry.id   AF-A0ABC8TXE2-F1
#
_cell.length_a   1.000
_cell.length_b   1.000
_cell.length_c   1.000
_cell.angle_alpha   90.00
_cell.angle_beta   90.00
_cell.angle_gamma   90.00
#
_symmetry.space_group_name_H-M   'P 1'
#
loop_
_entity.id
_entity.type
_entity.pdbx_description
1 polymer ?
#
loop_
_entity_poly.entity_id
_entity_poly.type
_entity_poly.pdbx_seq_one_letter_code
_entity_poly.pdbx_strand_id
1 'polypeptide(L)'
;MGSAAAQIPTSFGQELRACLRCRLVKTYDQFRESGCENCAFFKMDEDHERVVDCTTPNFTGIISVMDPSRSWAARWLRIESKSRQLKLSIKEVMALDNELFKTP
;
A
#
# COMPACT_ATOMS: atom_id res chain seq x y z
N MET A 1 -12.76 -11.67 -12.60
CA MET A 1 -12.60 -10.21 -12.44
C MET A 1 -11.15 -9.97 -12.08
N GLY A 2 -10.34 -9.54 -13.04
CA GLY A 2 -8.89 -9.44 -12.89
C GLY A 2 -8.51 -8.37 -11.87
N SER A 3 -7.69 -8.73 -10.90
CA SER A 3 -7.12 -7.78 -9.93
C SER A 3 -6.22 -6.83 -10.71
N ALA A 4 -6.55 -5.54 -10.74
CA ALA A 4 -5.69 -4.53 -11.33
C ALA A 4 -4.38 -4.46 -10.53
N ALA A 5 -3.24 -4.29 -11.23
CA ALA A 5 -1.98 -4.05 -10.56
C ALA A 5 -2.04 -2.69 -9.85
N ALA A 6 -1.52 -2.63 -8.61
CA ALA A 6 -1.48 -1.40 -7.85
C ALA A 6 -0.63 -0.34 -8.57
N GLN A 7 -1.13 0.89 -8.61
CA GLN A 7 -0.41 2.00 -9.22
C GLN A 7 0.78 2.44 -8.37
N ILE A 8 1.89 2.77 -9.04
CA ILE A 8 3.08 3.37 -8.40
C ILE A 8 2.71 4.79 -7.94
N PRO A 9 3.18 5.24 -6.77
CA PRO A 9 3.11 6.64 -6.40
C PRO A 9 3.66 7.57 -7.48
N THR A 10 2.89 8.58 -7.87
CA THR A 10 3.30 9.57 -8.90
C THR A 10 4.38 10.52 -8.40
N SER A 11 4.54 10.65 -7.08
CA SER A 11 5.52 11.48 -6.40
C SER A 11 5.90 10.84 -5.06
N PHE A 12 7.10 11.15 -4.56
CA PHE A 12 7.62 10.68 -3.27
C PHE A 12 7.66 11.80 -2.21
N GLY A 13 6.85 12.85 -2.38
CA GLY A 13 6.74 13.99 -1.47
C GLY A 13 5.87 13.72 -0.22
N GLN A 14 5.54 14.78 0.53
CA GLN A 14 4.73 14.73 1.76
C GLN A 14 3.26 14.33 1.54
N GLU A 15 2.84 14.15 0.29
CA GLU A 15 1.47 13.77 -0.10
C GLU A 15 1.22 12.26 -0.10
N LEU A 16 2.24 11.46 0.22
CA LEU A 16 2.11 10.02 0.36
C LEU A 16 1.27 9.64 1.56
N ARG A 17 0.42 8.63 1.38
CA ARG A 17 -0.39 8.06 2.45
C ARG A 17 -0.35 6.55 2.37
N ALA A 18 -0.45 5.88 3.52
CA ALA A 18 -0.53 4.44 3.64
C ALA A 18 -1.96 4.02 4.00
N CYS A 19 -2.53 3.06 3.28
CA CYS A 19 -3.80 2.44 3.65
C CYS A 19 -3.67 1.70 4.98
N LEU A 20 -4.54 2.01 5.94
CA LEU A 20 -4.49 1.44 7.29
C LEU A 20 -4.71 -0.08 7.33
N ARG A 21 -5.34 -0.66 6.30
CA ARG A 21 -5.66 -2.10 6.24
C ARG A 21 -4.61 -2.93 5.50
N CYS A 22 -4.19 -2.48 4.33
CA CYS A 22 -3.29 -3.23 3.46
C CYS A 22 -1.87 -2.67 3.40
N ARG A 23 -1.64 -1.45 3.91
CA ARG A 23 -0.34 -0.74 3.89
C ARG A 23 0.17 -0.39 2.50
N LEU A 24 -0.69 -0.48 1.47
CA LEU A 24 -0.41 0.10 0.16
C LEU A 24 -0.22 1.61 0.32
N VAL A 25 0.79 2.15 -0.33
CA VAL A 25 1.06 3.59 -0.34
C VAL A 25 0.93 4.12 -1.76
N LYS A 26 0.20 5.23 -1.85
CA LYS A 26 -0.10 6.03 -3.03
C LYS A 26 -0.15 7.50 -2.59
N THR A 27 -0.21 8.43 -3.53
CA THR A 27 -0.52 9.82 -3.17
C THR A 27 -1.98 9.94 -2.72
N TYR A 28 -2.31 11.00 -1.99
CA TYR A 28 -3.70 11.32 -1.65
C TYR A 28 -4.61 11.33 -2.89
N ASP A 29 -4.19 12.01 -3.95
CA ASP A 29 -4.95 12.13 -5.19
C ASP A 29 -5.17 10.78 -5.87
N GLN A 30 -4.17 9.89 -5.85
CA GLN A 30 -4.34 8.55 -6.42
C GLN A 30 -5.35 7.71 -5.63
N PHE A 31 -5.41 7.81 -4.30
CA PHE A 31 -6.47 7.16 -3.51
C PHE A 31 -7.84 7.76 -3.80
N ARG A 32 -7.90 9.07 -4.01
CA ARG A 32 -9.13 9.79 -4.35
C ARG A 32 -9.66 9.41 -5.73
N GLU A 33 -8.79 9.22 -6.71
CA GLU A 33 -9.19 8.93 -8.10
C GLU A 33 -9.50 7.46 -8.35
N SER A 34 -8.75 6.55 -7.74
CA SER A 34 -8.77 5.11 -8.08
C SER A 34 -8.96 4.19 -6.89
N GLY A 35 -9.03 4.75 -5.68
CA GLY A 35 -9.14 3.99 -4.45
C GLY A 35 -7.94 3.09 -4.16
N CYS A 36 -8.19 2.10 -3.31
CA CYS A 36 -7.22 1.10 -2.89
C CYS A 36 -7.52 -0.23 -3.59
N GLU A 37 -6.60 -0.71 -4.41
CA GLU A 37 -6.72 -1.93 -5.22
C GLU A 37 -6.86 -3.18 -4.35
N ASN A 38 -6.20 -3.18 -3.18
CA ASN A 38 -6.29 -4.27 -2.21
C ASN A 38 -7.56 -4.20 -1.32
N CYS A 39 -8.28 -3.07 -1.31
CA CYS A 39 -9.35 -2.79 -0.35
C CYS A 39 -10.52 -2.04 -1.01
N ALA A 40 -11.04 -2.57 -2.11
CA ALA A 40 -12.15 -1.97 -2.87
C ALA A 40 -13.40 -1.69 -2.02
N PHE A 41 -13.62 -2.41 -0.91
CA PHE A 41 -14.74 -2.17 0.01
C PHE A 41 -14.69 -0.80 0.72
N PHE A 42 -13.55 -0.09 0.70
CA PHE A 42 -13.47 1.28 1.21
C PHE A 42 -14.10 2.31 0.27
N LYS A 43 -14.28 2.00 -1.03
CA LYS A 43 -14.97 2.88 -2.01
C LYS A 43 -14.47 4.33 -1.99
N MET A 44 -13.15 4.50 -1.86
CA MET A 44 -12.53 5.83 -1.75
C MET A 44 -12.61 6.64 -3.06
N ASP A 45 -12.82 5.96 -4.18
CA ASP A 45 -13.07 6.53 -5.51
C ASP A 45 -14.47 7.13 -5.63
N GLU A 46 -15.44 6.57 -4.91
CA GLU A 46 -16.82 7.08 -4.83
C GLU A 46 -16.98 8.12 -3.71
N ASP A 47 -16.31 7.92 -2.57
CA ASP A 47 -16.41 8.75 -1.37
C ASP A 47 -15.01 9.22 -0.91
N HIS A 48 -14.69 10.45 -1.30
CA HIS A 48 -13.35 11.03 -1.15
C HIS A 48 -13.02 11.40 0.31
N GLU A 49 -14.01 11.60 1.17
CA GLU A 49 -13.78 11.89 2.59
C GLU A 49 -13.12 10.69 3.28
N ARG A 50 -13.47 9.47 2.82
CA ARG A 50 -12.94 8.22 3.36
C ARG A 50 -11.45 8.02 3.11
N VAL A 51 -10.85 8.75 2.17
CA VAL A 51 -9.39 8.69 1.95
C VAL A 51 -8.67 9.07 3.24
N VAL A 52 -9.12 10.12 3.94
CA VAL A 52 -8.48 10.59 5.17
C VAL A 52 -8.68 9.60 6.31
N ASP A 53 -9.87 9.01 6.42
CA ASP A 53 -10.20 8.06 7.50
C ASP A 53 -9.55 6.69 7.34
N CYS A 54 -9.31 6.26 6.10
CA CYS A 54 -8.80 4.93 5.80
C CYS A 54 -7.29 4.91 5.51
N THR A 55 -6.62 6.08 5.48
CA THR A 55 -5.19 6.21 5.19
C THR A 55 -4.47 7.18 6.13
N THR A 56 -3.18 6.95 6.37
CA THR A 56 -2.34 7.80 7.23
C THR A 56 -1.14 8.37 6.46
N PRO A 57 -0.77 9.66 6.64
CA PRO A 57 0.50 10.17 6.17
C PRO A 57 1.67 9.77 7.11
N ASN A 58 1.35 9.34 8.33
CA ASN A 58 2.33 8.99 9.34
C ASN A 58 2.78 7.55 9.16
N PHE A 59 3.75 7.34 8.27
CA PHE A 59 4.46 6.08 8.13
C PHE A 59 5.95 6.31 7.96
N THR A 60 6.77 5.31 8.30
CA THR A 60 8.21 5.37 8.10
C THR A 60 8.60 4.38 7.03
N GLY A 61 9.50 4.75 6.13
CA GLY A 61 10.11 3.80 5.20
C GLY A 61 9.16 3.21 4.15
N ILE A 62 9.78 2.60 3.17
CA ILE A 62 9.17 2.24 1.90
C ILE A 62 9.80 0.93 1.43
N ILE A 63 9.00 -0.10 1.15
CA ILE A 63 9.51 -1.37 0.60
C ILE A 63 8.75 -1.76 -0.66
N SER A 64 9.50 -1.91 -1.76
CA SER A 64 9.00 -2.40 -3.04
C SER A 64 9.15 -3.91 -3.21
N VAL A 65 8.08 -4.66 -2.99
CA VAL A 65 7.97 -6.12 -2.94
C VAL A 65 7.63 -6.73 -4.28
N MET A 66 8.63 -7.23 -5.02
CA MET A 66 8.37 -7.85 -6.32
C MET A 66 7.43 -9.05 -6.30
N ASP A 67 7.80 -10.12 -5.65
CA ASP A 67 6.96 -11.31 -5.64
C ASP A 67 6.63 -11.63 -4.19
N PRO A 68 5.43 -11.24 -3.69
CA PRO A 68 5.06 -11.48 -2.30
C PRO A 68 5.13 -12.96 -1.93
N SER A 69 4.86 -13.86 -2.90
CA SER A 69 4.88 -15.31 -2.66
C SER A 69 6.30 -15.89 -2.46
N ARG A 70 7.32 -15.21 -3.00
CA ARG A 70 8.73 -15.63 -2.93
C ARG A 70 9.61 -14.72 -2.06
N SER A 71 9.08 -13.61 -1.57
CA SER A 71 9.83 -12.64 -0.79
C SER A 71 9.82 -12.98 0.71
N TRP A 72 11.02 -13.11 1.30
CA TRP A 72 11.16 -13.25 2.75
C TRP A 72 10.60 -12.02 3.49
N ALA A 73 10.87 -10.81 3.01
CA ALA A 73 10.33 -9.58 3.60
C ALA A 73 8.80 -9.54 3.54
N ALA A 74 8.19 -10.03 2.46
CA ALA A 74 6.74 -10.11 2.34
C ALA A 74 6.12 -11.08 3.35
N ARG A 75 6.76 -12.24 3.56
CA ARG A 75 6.35 -13.21 4.58
C ARG A 75 6.51 -12.62 5.99
N TRP A 76 7.61 -11.93 6.24
CA TRP A 76 7.86 -11.27 7.53
C TRP A 76 6.79 -10.22 7.84
N LEU A 77 6.39 -9.44 6.83
CA LEU A 77 5.37 -8.40 6.94
C LEU A 77 3.92 -8.92 6.84
N ARG A 78 3.73 -10.23 6.64
CA ARG A 78 2.44 -10.92 6.49
C ARG A 78 1.59 -10.39 5.33
N ILE A 79 2.23 -10.17 4.17
CA ILE A 79 1.62 -9.63 2.95
C ILE A 79 1.73 -10.59 1.76
N GLU A 80 2.20 -11.81 1.99
CA GLU A 80 2.38 -12.86 0.99
C GLU A 80 1.08 -13.28 0.28
N SER A 81 -0.07 -13.14 0.96
CA SER A 81 -1.38 -13.55 0.45
C SER A 81 -2.30 -12.39 0.07
N LYS A 82 -1.90 -11.15 0.34
CA LYS A 82 -2.78 -9.97 0.28
C LYS A 82 -3.09 -9.46 -1.12
N SER A 83 -2.51 -10.03 -2.18
CA SER A 83 -2.94 -9.79 -3.56
C SER A 83 -2.34 -10.84 -4.49
N ARG A 84 -3.20 -11.73 -5.00
CA ARG A 84 -2.79 -12.86 -5.87
C ARG A 84 -2.21 -12.44 -7.22
N GLN A 85 -2.18 -11.16 -7.56
CA GLN A 85 -1.64 -10.64 -8.83
C GLN A 85 -1.13 -9.20 -8.66
N LEU A 86 0.10 -9.05 -8.17
CA LEU A 86 0.89 -7.83 -8.40
C LEU A 86 2.06 -8.24 -9.29
N LYS A 87 1.86 -8.14 -10.62
CA LYS A 87 2.96 -8.14 -11.60
C LYS A 87 3.61 -6.75 -11.59
N LEU A 88 4.91 -6.75 -11.92
CA LEU A 88 5.89 -5.68 -11.75
C LEU A 88 5.40 -4.29 -12.17
N SER A 89 5.45 -3.33 -11.24
CA SER A 89 6.21 -2.08 -11.36
C SER A 89 6.19 -1.40 -9.97
N ILE A 90 7.36 -1.18 -9.35
CA ILE A 90 7.60 -0.66 -7.97
C ILE A 90 6.50 -1.04 -6.95
N LYS A 91 6.66 -2.19 -6.33
CA LYS A 91 5.55 -2.89 -5.69
C LYS A 91 5.38 -2.54 -4.22
N GLU A 92 4.44 -1.66 -3.93
CA GLU A 92 4.21 -1.15 -2.58
C GLU A 92 5.35 -0.27 -2.07
N VAL A 93 4.93 0.66 -1.26
CA VAL A 93 5.76 1.40 -0.36
C VAL A 93 5.16 1.03 0.99
N MET A 94 5.63 -0.06 1.59
CA MET A 94 5.11 -0.44 2.90
C MET A 94 5.74 0.41 4.00
N ALA A 95 4.90 0.99 4.83
CA ALA A 95 5.25 1.54 6.13
C ALA A 95 6.02 0.48 6.96
N LEU A 96 7.29 0.75 7.21
CA LEU A 96 8.04 0.20 8.32
C LEU A 96 7.53 0.85 9.62
N ASP A 97 6.95 0.04 10.50
CA ASP A 97 6.70 0.44 11.88
C ASP A 97 8.04 0.49 12.64
N ASN A 98 8.24 1.52 13.47
CA ASN A 98 9.51 1.76 14.18
C ASN A 98 9.82 0.66 15.23
N GLU A 99 8.83 -0.16 15.56
CA GLU A 99 8.95 -1.29 16.50
C GLU A 99 9.60 -2.54 15.86
N LEU A 100 9.70 -2.64 14.53
CA LEU A 100 10.23 -3.83 13.85
C LEU A 100 11.77 -3.92 13.78
N PHE A 101 12.50 -2.81 13.94
CA PHE A 101 13.97 -2.79 13.90
C PHE A 101 14.63 -3.00 15.27
N LYS A 102 13.85 -3.24 16.33
CA LYS A 102 14.35 -3.39 17.71
C LYS A 102 14.62 -4.84 18.14
N THR A 103 14.55 -5.82 17.25
CA THR A 103 15.05 -7.18 17.57
C THR A 103 16.55 -7.26 17.27
N PRO A 104 17.37 -7.78 18.21
CA PRO A 104 18.82 -7.90 18.04
C PRO A 104 19.21 -8.78 16.85
#